data_AF-A0A210QRH8-F1
#
_entry.id   AF-A0A210QRH8-F1
#
_cell.length_a   1.000
_cell.length_b   1.000
_cell.length_c   1.000
_cell.angle_alpha   90.00
_cell.angle_beta   90.00
_cell.angle_gamma   90.00
#
_symmetry.space_group_name_H-M   'P 1'
#
loop_
_entity.id
_entity.type
_entity.pdbx_description
1 polymer ?
#
loop_
_entity_poly.entity_id
_entity_poly.type
_entity_poly.pdbx_seq_one_letter_code
_entity_poly.pdbx_strand_id
1 'polypeptide(L)'
;MAAAVLVDPPPLKKHKRHAIIDNLIGRLGDNLPLVQKAIKSLSEGSFNALFFLKMISCNGCTGFGVRFSDAFCETETLQEEFFPFYSVFTKGTDMLYNCLKHPSHADSQDDISRILLARLFTFITDTASMTFIKDLERKSCGTLSNETQITIALAEHVFSKLALSSSYSIDETCRNHGEFTRGVCQCGCKSDVKYRLGDTSVGEPAVWHGCLDIILGHGEDCVPILISGDKEVRHGDKTSVEVMCKNLNYNEIKHPMIAQAIVFSFLQKKKYPDSKNLFVPAIGVSAKEVIFFLYDCKEDVLMQSVKMPWRSGKGVRYSTLIAVWLVVNYKYLGSGLTGNLEHAPKSNFFSLAGEVLNVYKNDLIMGSVRGSYEEDTVYPEEIPEEKIVWPNGKPNFEF
;
A
#
# COMPACT_ATOMS: atom_id res chain seq x y z
N MET A 1 25.35 -24.82 14.08
CA MET A 1 24.75 -23.77 14.92
C MET A 1 25.84 -22.78 15.29
N ALA A 2 25.81 -21.58 14.71
CA ALA A 2 26.64 -20.45 15.14
C ALA A 2 25.73 -19.22 15.11
N ALA A 3 25.31 -18.76 16.29
CA ALA A 3 24.54 -17.55 16.44
C ALA A 3 25.48 -16.35 16.28
N ALA A 4 25.28 -15.56 15.23
CA ALA A 4 25.92 -14.26 15.11
C ALA A 4 25.26 -13.32 16.12
N VAL A 5 26.01 -12.97 17.16
CA VAL A 5 25.63 -11.93 18.13
C VAL A 5 25.60 -10.59 17.39
N LEU A 6 24.40 -10.05 17.19
CA LEU A 6 24.21 -8.67 16.77
C LEU A 6 24.71 -7.77 17.90
N VAL A 7 25.86 -7.14 17.70
CA VAL A 7 26.37 -6.09 18.58
C VAL A 7 25.59 -4.82 18.23
N ASP A 8 24.77 -4.35 19.17
CA ASP A 8 24.08 -3.07 19.04
C ASP A 8 25.10 -1.94 18.81
N PRO A 9 24.85 -1.03 17.85
CA PRO A 9 25.72 0.12 17.67
C PRO A 9 25.66 1.01 18.92
N PRO A 10 26.79 1.64 19.31
CA PRO A 10 26.85 2.44 20.52
C PRO A 10 25.88 3.63 20.45
N PRO A 11 25.22 4.01 21.56
CA PRO A 11 24.26 5.10 21.56
C PRO A 11 24.96 6.42 21.21
N LEU A 12 24.58 7.01 20.07
CA LEU A 12 25.02 8.35 19.66
C LEU A 12 24.68 9.37 20.76
N LYS A 13 25.71 10.04 21.30
CA LYS A 13 25.61 11.09 22.33
C LYS A 13 24.58 12.16 21.92
N LYS A 14 23.66 12.50 22.84
CA LYS A 14 22.49 13.37 22.67
C LYS A 14 22.76 14.65 21.86
N HIS A 15 23.89 15.33 22.08
CA HIS A 15 24.25 16.58 21.37
C HIS A 15 24.57 16.43 19.87
N LYS A 16 24.94 15.24 19.36
CA LYS A 16 25.17 15.04 17.92
C LYS A 16 23.90 14.75 17.11
N ARG A 17 22.78 14.42 17.79
CA ARG A 17 21.50 14.08 17.13
C ARG A 17 20.71 15.33 16.68
N HIS A 18 20.82 16.44 17.43
CA HIS A 18 20.14 17.72 17.18
C HIS A 18 20.52 18.31 15.81
N ALA A 19 21.80 18.23 15.45
CA ALA A 19 22.32 18.78 14.20
C ALA A 19 21.78 18.11 12.93
N ILE A 20 21.19 16.90 13.00
CA ILE A 20 20.83 16.14 11.80
C ILE A 20 19.52 16.64 11.18
N ILE A 21 18.45 16.79 11.97
CA ILE A 21 17.15 17.22 11.44
C ILE A 21 17.22 18.68 11.01
N ASP A 22 17.80 19.57 11.83
CA ASP A 22 17.97 20.98 11.46
C ASP A 22 18.81 21.16 10.19
N ASN A 23 19.87 20.35 10.03
CA ASN A 23 20.65 20.35 8.80
C ASN A 23 19.83 19.85 7.61
N LEU A 24 19.05 18.78 7.77
CA LEU A 24 18.17 18.27 6.72
C LEU A 24 17.08 19.27 6.33
N ILE A 25 16.49 19.98 7.28
CA ILE A 25 15.55 21.08 7.02
C ILE A 25 16.25 22.20 6.28
N GLY A 26 17.45 22.61 6.71
CA GLY A 26 18.26 23.61 6.01
C GLY A 26 18.58 23.19 4.57
N ARG A 27 18.81 21.90 4.33
CA ARG A 27 19.04 21.31 3.01
C ARG A 27 17.79 21.23 2.13
N LEU A 28 16.58 21.44 2.68
CA LEU A 28 15.39 21.55 1.85
C LEU A 28 15.52 22.73 0.88
N GLY A 29 16.18 23.82 1.30
CA GLY A 29 16.43 25.00 0.46
C GLY A 29 15.17 25.45 -0.27
N ASP A 30 15.23 25.50 -1.60
CA ASP A 30 14.13 25.90 -2.47
C ASP A 30 12.90 24.97 -2.41
N ASN A 31 13.04 23.76 -1.88
CA ASN A 31 11.92 22.82 -1.72
C ASN A 31 11.07 23.13 -0.48
N LEU A 32 11.57 23.89 0.50
CA LEU A 32 10.84 24.14 1.76
C LEU A 32 9.44 24.76 1.55
N PRO A 33 9.27 25.82 0.72
CA PRO A 33 7.93 26.36 0.45
C PRO A 33 7.01 25.35 -0.25
N LEU A 34 7.56 24.46 -1.08
CA LEU A 34 6.80 23.42 -1.78
C LEU A 34 6.31 22.34 -0.81
N VAL A 35 7.15 21.94 0.15
CA VAL A 35 6.79 21.01 1.23
C VAL A 35 5.71 21.63 2.13
N GLN A 36 5.86 22.90 2.53
CA GLN A 36 4.85 23.60 3.34
C GLN A 36 3.51 23.71 2.60
N LYS A 37 3.53 24.05 1.30
CA LYS A 37 2.33 24.06 0.45
C LYS A 37 1.70 22.68 0.33
N ALA A 38 2.51 21.63 0.23
CA ALA A 38 2.01 20.26 0.15
C ALA A 38 1.30 19.80 1.43
N ILE A 39 1.82 20.16 2.61
CA ILE A 39 1.17 19.89 3.90
C ILE A 39 -0.20 20.58 3.95
N LYS A 40 -0.25 21.87 3.59
CA LYS A 40 -1.53 22.61 3.51
C LYS A 40 -2.50 21.98 2.52
N SER A 41 -2.01 21.47 1.39
CA SER A 41 -2.85 20.77 0.41
C SER A 41 -3.44 19.46 0.95
N LEU A 42 -2.78 18.78 1.90
CA LEU A 42 -3.31 17.56 2.54
C LEU A 42 -4.40 17.88 3.57
N SER A 43 -4.38 19.08 4.16
CA SER A 43 -5.36 19.53 5.15
C SER A 43 -6.60 20.20 4.55
N GLU A 44 -6.48 20.83 3.38
CA GLU A 44 -7.54 21.68 2.82
C GLU A 44 -7.96 21.31 1.39
N GLY A 45 -7.20 20.46 0.69
CA GLY A 45 -7.36 20.24 -0.75
C GLY A 45 -8.16 19.00 -1.13
N SER A 46 -9.13 19.15 -2.03
CA SER A 46 -9.84 18.03 -2.66
C SER A 46 -8.94 17.11 -3.50
N PHE A 47 -7.78 17.60 -3.94
CA PHE A 47 -6.77 16.82 -4.67
C PHE A 47 -6.08 15.74 -3.84
N ASN A 48 -6.29 15.72 -2.53
CA ASN A 48 -5.87 14.65 -1.64
C ASN A 48 -7.06 14.24 -0.76
N ALA A 49 -8.24 14.11 -1.35
CA ALA A 49 -9.44 13.70 -0.65
C ALA A 49 -9.44 12.21 -0.31
N LEU A 50 -10.12 11.89 0.79
CA LEU A 50 -10.60 10.57 1.16
C LEU A 50 -12.12 10.55 1.03
N PHE A 51 -12.65 9.40 0.64
CA PHE A 51 -14.07 9.13 0.51
C PHE A 51 -14.43 7.87 1.28
N PHE A 52 -15.51 7.92 2.04
CA PHE A 52 -16.08 6.73 2.67
C PHE A 52 -16.75 5.85 1.63
N LEU A 53 -16.51 4.55 1.74
CA LEU A 53 -17.13 3.55 0.89
C LEU A 53 -18.07 2.67 1.71
N LYS A 54 -19.24 2.40 1.15
CA LYS A 54 -20.13 1.33 1.61
C LYS A 54 -20.11 0.21 0.62
N MET A 55 -19.95 -0.98 1.14
CA MET A 55 -20.00 -2.22 0.40
C MET A 55 -21.47 -2.62 0.20
N ILE A 56 -21.81 -2.82 -1.06
CA ILE A 56 -23.12 -3.29 -1.50
C ILE A 56 -23.13 -4.81 -1.52
N SER A 57 -22.10 -5.40 -2.11
CA SER A 57 -21.93 -6.83 -2.24
C SER A 57 -20.44 -7.19 -2.33
N CYS A 58 -20.08 -8.40 -1.91
CA CYS A 58 -18.72 -8.92 -2.11
C CYS A 58 -18.72 -10.46 -2.11
N ASN A 59 -17.66 -11.06 -2.65
CA ASN A 59 -17.49 -12.52 -2.62
C ASN A 59 -16.64 -13.03 -1.44
N GLY A 60 -16.19 -12.13 -0.55
CA GLY A 60 -15.44 -12.47 0.66
C GLY A 60 -16.28 -13.05 1.80
N CYS A 61 -17.60 -13.06 1.65
CA CYS A 61 -18.55 -13.59 2.63
C CYS A 61 -19.08 -14.99 2.29
N THR A 62 -18.56 -15.62 1.23
CA THR A 62 -19.12 -16.85 0.67
C THR A 62 -18.73 -18.11 1.42
N GLY A 63 -17.61 -18.10 2.16
CA GLY A 63 -17.08 -19.28 2.86
C GLY A 63 -16.39 -20.31 1.96
N PHE A 64 -16.30 -20.06 0.65
CA PHE A 64 -15.72 -20.99 -0.34
C PHE A 64 -14.26 -20.69 -0.70
N GLY A 65 -13.64 -19.69 -0.07
CA GLY A 65 -12.30 -19.26 -0.43
C GLY A 65 -12.27 -18.46 -1.72
N VAL A 66 -11.67 -17.27 -1.70
CA VAL A 66 -11.53 -16.46 -2.91
C VAL A 66 -10.14 -15.85 -2.95
N ARG A 67 -9.43 -16.02 -4.06
CA ARG A 67 -8.11 -15.40 -4.23
C ARG A 67 -8.24 -13.89 -4.34
N PHE A 68 -7.26 -13.12 -3.87
CA PHE A 68 -7.26 -11.67 -4.04
C PHE A 68 -7.40 -11.24 -5.51
N SER A 69 -6.81 -11.99 -6.44
CA SER A 69 -6.92 -11.76 -7.88
C SER A 69 -8.35 -11.89 -8.43
N ASP A 70 -9.19 -12.64 -7.73
CA ASP A 70 -10.57 -12.97 -8.09
C ASP A 70 -11.57 -12.30 -7.12
N ALA A 71 -11.07 -11.41 -6.25
CA ALA A 71 -11.90 -10.69 -5.31
C ALA A 71 -12.88 -9.79 -6.06
N PHE A 72 -14.10 -9.73 -5.53
CA PHE A 72 -15.16 -8.85 -6.01
C PHE A 72 -15.74 -8.08 -4.82
N CYS A 73 -15.81 -6.77 -4.96
CA CYS A 73 -16.26 -5.81 -3.95
C CYS A 73 -17.02 -4.67 -4.64
N GLU A 74 -18.34 -4.77 -4.74
CA GLU A 74 -19.16 -3.67 -5.21
C GLU A 74 -19.32 -2.64 -4.09
N THR A 75 -19.07 -1.38 -4.41
CA THR A 75 -19.14 -0.30 -3.42
C THR A 75 -19.75 0.96 -4.00
N GLU A 76 -20.46 1.70 -3.14
CA GLU A 76 -20.90 3.07 -3.37
C GLU A 76 -20.10 4.04 -2.50
N THR A 77 -19.94 5.28 -2.95
CA THR A 77 -19.37 6.37 -2.14
C THR A 77 -20.47 6.95 -1.25
N LEU A 78 -20.23 7.01 0.06
CA LEU A 78 -21.28 7.28 1.06
C LEU A 78 -21.67 8.75 1.24
N GLN A 79 -20.90 9.71 0.73
CA GLN A 79 -21.17 11.15 0.87
C GLN A 79 -20.61 11.93 -0.32
N GLU A 80 -21.24 13.07 -0.66
CA GLU A 80 -20.69 14.05 -1.62
C GLU A 80 -19.55 14.89 -1.03
N GLU A 81 -19.46 14.98 0.30
CA GLU A 81 -18.40 15.70 1.00
C GLU A 81 -17.12 14.87 1.10
N PHE A 82 -15.99 15.50 0.75
CA PHE A 82 -14.68 14.87 0.83
C PHE A 82 -14.04 15.09 2.19
N PHE A 83 -13.27 14.10 2.65
CA PHE A 83 -12.48 14.21 3.87
C PHE A 83 -11.03 14.51 3.53
N PRO A 84 -10.37 15.49 4.17
CA PRO A 84 -8.95 15.74 3.92
C PRO A 84 -8.11 14.52 4.31
N PHE A 85 -7.10 14.17 3.51
CA PHE A 85 -6.17 13.07 3.83
C PHE A 85 -5.54 13.22 5.22
N TYR A 86 -5.28 14.46 5.62
CA TYR A 86 -4.77 14.82 6.95
C TYR A 86 -5.60 14.22 8.08
N SER A 87 -6.93 14.06 7.92
CA SER A 87 -7.84 13.67 9.00
C SER A 87 -7.54 12.31 9.63
N VAL A 88 -6.99 11.36 8.87
CA VAL A 88 -6.63 10.03 9.39
C VAL A 88 -5.17 9.95 9.88
N PHE A 89 -4.37 11.00 9.63
CA PHE A 89 -2.93 11.08 9.91
C PHE A 89 -2.53 12.33 10.71
N THR A 90 -3.46 12.90 11.50
CA THR A 90 -3.26 14.18 12.21
C THR A 90 -1.97 14.21 13.02
N LYS A 91 -1.66 13.14 13.75
CA LYS A 91 -0.40 12.94 14.47
C LYS A 91 0.84 13.15 13.59
N GLY A 92 0.94 12.46 12.46
CA GLY A 92 2.11 12.55 11.59
C GLY A 92 2.23 13.90 10.87
N THR A 93 1.11 14.48 10.49
CA THR A 93 1.07 15.79 9.86
C THR A 93 1.36 16.93 10.83
N ASP A 94 0.87 16.85 12.06
CA ASP A 94 1.17 17.83 13.13
C ASP A 94 2.64 17.74 13.51
N MET A 95 3.18 16.52 13.62
CA MET A 95 4.61 16.31 13.82
C MET A 95 5.44 17.00 12.75
N LEU A 96 5.11 16.80 11.46
CA LEU A 96 5.82 17.43 10.35
C LEU A 96 5.66 18.96 10.35
N TYR A 97 4.45 19.46 10.57
CA TYR A 97 4.16 20.89 10.60
C TYR A 97 4.90 21.60 11.74
N ASN A 98 4.86 21.04 12.95
CA ASN A 98 5.54 21.57 14.12
C ASN A 98 7.06 21.58 13.92
N CYS A 99 7.61 20.52 13.32
CA CYS A 99 9.03 20.43 12.99
C CYS A 99 9.47 21.53 12.01
N LEU A 100 8.66 21.84 10.98
CA LEU A 100 8.99 22.88 10.01
C LEU A 100 8.79 24.31 10.55
N LYS A 101 7.83 24.52 11.44
CA LYS A 101 7.58 25.84 12.07
C LYS A 101 8.55 26.17 13.18
N HIS A 102 8.90 25.16 13.96
CA HIS A 102 9.77 25.29 15.12
C HIS A 102 10.81 24.16 15.08
N PRO A 103 11.90 24.32 14.29
CA PRO A 103 12.92 23.27 14.14
C PRO A 103 13.50 22.79 15.47
N SER A 104 13.64 23.69 16.45
CA SER A 104 14.03 23.39 17.82
C SER A 104 13.09 22.44 18.58
N HIS A 105 11.84 22.25 18.12
CA HIS A 105 10.90 21.25 18.67
C HIS A 105 11.10 19.84 18.09
N ALA A 106 11.89 19.67 17.03
CA ALA A 106 12.32 18.33 16.60
C ALA A 106 13.07 17.61 17.74
N ASP A 107 13.60 18.37 18.70
CA ASP A 107 14.36 17.86 19.83
C ASP A 107 13.53 17.37 21.02
N SER A 108 12.26 17.73 21.10
CA SER A 108 11.35 17.14 22.09
C SER A 108 10.66 15.88 21.59
N GLN A 109 10.85 15.53 20.30
CA GLN A 109 10.29 14.31 19.73
C GLN A 109 11.02 13.05 20.21
N ASP A 110 10.27 11.96 20.32
CA ASP A 110 10.81 10.63 20.60
C ASP A 110 11.71 10.14 19.44
N ASP A 111 12.52 9.11 19.71
CA ASP A 111 13.50 8.60 18.74
C ASP A 111 12.85 8.10 17.44
N ILE A 112 11.64 7.52 17.49
CA ILE A 112 10.94 7.03 16.29
C ILE A 112 10.49 8.20 15.44
N SER A 113 9.83 9.19 16.04
CA SER A 113 9.39 10.42 15.37
C SER A 113 10.55 11.13 14.66
N ARG A 114 11.73 11.19 15.29
CA ARG A 114 12.94 11.75 14.67
C ARG A 114 13.42 10.95 13.47
N ILE A 115 13.43 9.62 13.55
CA ILE A 115 13.84 8.75 12.42
C ILE A 115 12.88 8.94 11.24
N LEU A 116 11.58 8.99 11.49
CA LEU A 116 10.55 9.17 10.45
C LEU A 116 10.72 10.50 9.71
N LEU A 117 10.92 11.60 10.44
CA LEU A 117 11.22 12.92 9.85
C LEU A 117 12.53 12.90 9.05
N ALA A 118 13.58 12.29 9.62
CA ALA A 118 14.87 12.20 8.94
C ALA A 118 14.78 11.42 7.63
N ARG A 119 13.99 10.33 7.57
CA ARG A 119 13.76 9.58 6.32
C ARG A 119 13.05 10.41 5.27
N LEU A 120 11.98 11.11 5.64
CA LEU A 120 11.26 12.00 4.71
C LEU A 120 12.18 13.11 4.15
N PHE A 121 12.89 13.83 5.01
CA PHE A 121 13.75 14.93 4.55
C PHE A 121 14.97 14.44 3.78
N THR A 122 15.56 13.30 4.17
CA THR A 122 16.63 12.66 3.39
C THR A 122 16.14 12.30 2.00
N PHE A 123 14.93 11.74 1.89
CA PHE A 123 14.35 11.41 0.59
C PHE A 123 14.15 12.65 -0.29
N ILE A 124 13.54 13.71 0.27
CA ILE A 124 13.25 14.95 -0.46
C ILE A 124 14.53 15.67 -0.91
N THR A 125 15.59 15.62 -0.09
CA THR A 125 16.86 16.29 -0.38
C THR A 125 17.82 15.43 -1.21
N ASP A 126 17.53 14.15 -1.41
CA ASP A 126 18.31 13.25 -2.25
C ASP A 126 17.96 13.43 -3.73
N THR A 127 18.91 13.98 -4.50
CA THR A 127 18.76 14.20 -5.94
C THR A 127 18.50 12.90 -6.71
N ALA A 128 19.05 11.77 -6.26
CA ALA A 128 18.83 10.49 -6.92
C ALA A 128 17.38 10.02 -6.75
N SER A 129 16.82 10.11 -5.54
CA SER A 129 15.41 9.78 -5.26
C SER A 129 14.45 10.71 -6.01
N MET A 130 14.71 12.02 -6.03
CA MET A 130 13.87 12.97 -6.76
C MET A 130 13.95 12.79 -8.28
N THR A 131 15.12 12.44 -8.82
CA THR A 131 15.30 12.09 -10.24
C THR A 131 14.57 10.80 -10.57
N PHE A 132 14.63 9.79 -9.70
CA PHE A 132 13.90 8.54 -9.89
C PHE A 132 12.39 8.79 -10.02
N ILE A 133 11.79 9.59 -9.14
CA ILE A 133 10.35 9.91 -9.22
C ILE A 133 10.01 10.67 -10.50
N LYS A 134 10.86 11.62 -10.92
CA LYS A 134 10.67 12.33 -12.21
C LYS A 134 10.75 11.34 -13.37
N ASP A 135 11.71 10.44 -13.36
CA ASP A 135 11.95 9.53 -14.45
C ASP A 135 11.10 8.27 -14.41
N LEU A 136 10.30 8.04 -13.36
CA LEU A 136 9.58 6.79 -13.13
C LEU A 136 8.75 6.39 -14.35
N GLU A 137 7.94 7.32 -14.87
CA GLU A 137 7.15 7.13 -16.09
C GLU A 137 8.02 6.86 -17.32
N ARG A 138 9.14 7.54 -17.49
CA ARG A 138 10.03 7.30 -18.63
C ARG A 138 10.75 5.95 -18.50
N LYS A 139 11.14 5.57 -17.29
CA LYS A 139 11.80 4.30 -16.98
C LYS A 139 10.86 3.13 -17.21
N SER A 140 9.59 3.23 -16.83
CA SER A 140 8.58 2.20 -17.10
C SER A 140 8.28 1.98 -18.59
N CYS A 141 8.60 2.95 -19.44
CA CYS A 141 8.45 2.84 -20.89
C CYS A 141 9.77 2.45 -21.60
N GLY A 142 10.84 2.15 -20.84
CA GLY A 142 12.18 1.92 -21.40
C GLY A 142 12.97 0.86 -20.63
N THR A 143 13.61 1.24 -19.52
CA THR A 143 14.52 0.36 -18.75
C THR A 143 13.81 -0.64 -17.83
N LEU A 144 12.63 -0.26 -17.31
CA LEU A 144 11.75 -1.13 -16.53
C LEU A 144 10.60 -1.52 -17.46
N SER A 145 10.67 -2.66 -18.12
CA SER A 145 9.69 -3.03 -19.15
C SER A 145 8.61 -3.98 -18.65
N ASN A 146 8.75 -4.54 -17.44
CA ASN A 146 7.74 -5.42 -16.85
C ASN A 146 7.36 -5.01 -15.42
N GLU A 147 6.21 -5.52 -14.98
CA GLU A 147 5.63 -5.25 -13.66
C GLU A 147 6.62 -5.56 -12.53
N THR A 148 7.27 -6.73 -12.57
CA THR A 148 8.23 -7.14 -11.53
C THR A 148 9.38 -6.15 -11.36
N GLN A 149 9.91 -5.61 -12.46
CA GLN A 149 10.98 -4.62 -12.43
C GLN A 149 10.49 -3.30 -11.79
N ILE A 150 9.26 -2.87 -12.13
CA ILE A 150 8.62 -1.70 -11.52
C ILE A 150 8.40 -1.93 -10.02
N THR A 151 7.93 -3.11 -9.63
CA THR A 151 7.75 -3.56 -8.23
C THR A 151 9.02 -3.43 -7.42
N ILE A 152 10.11 -3.99 -7.91
CA ILE A 152 11.40 -3.92 -7.22
C ILE A 152 11.92 -2.49 -7.15
N ALA A 153 11.81 -1.73 -8.24
CA ALA A 153 12.29 -0.35 -8.28
C ALA A 153 11.52 0.55 -7.31
N LEU A 154 10.19 0.42 -7.22
CA LEU A 154 9.36 1.18 -6.29
C LEU A 154 9.62 0.76 -4.84
N ALA A 155 9.72 -0.53 -4.57
CA ALA A 155 10.05 -1.04 -3.24
C ALA A 155 11.40 -0.48 -2.75
N GLU A 156 12.45 -0.56 -3.56
CA GLU A 156 13.81 -0.16 -3.20
C GLU A 156 14.01 1.37 -3.18
N HIS A 157 13.46 2.08 -4.15
CA HIS A 157 13.78 3.50 -4.33
C HIS A 157 12.75 4.47 -3.79
N VAL A 158 11.56 3.99 -3.40
CA VAL A 158 10.50 4.85 -2.85
C VAL A 158 10.12 4.36 -1.47
N PHE A 159 9.51 3.18 -1.40
CA PHE A 159 8.83 2.74 -0.19
C PHE A 159 9.80 2.41 0.95
N SER A 160 10.87 1.65 0.70
CA SER A 160 11.87 1.29 1.74
C SER A 160 12.62 2.50 2.27
N LYS A 161 12.77 3.57 1.46
CA LYS A 161 13.43 4.82 1.86
C LYS A 161 12.52 5.73 2.69
N LEU A 162 11.20 5.63 2.53
CA LEU A 162 10.21 6.42 3.28
C LEU A 162 9.69 5.71 4.53
N ALA A 163 9.63 4.38 4.53
CA ALA A 163 9.19 3.58 5.68
C ALA A 163 10.21 3.61 6.83
N LEU A 164 9.79 3.37 8.09
CA LEU A 164 10.67 3.32 9.26
C LEU A 164 11.75 2.23 9.15
N SER A 165 11.35 1.08 8.62
CA SER A 165 12.24 -0.02 8.25
C SER A 165 12.49 0.01 6.75
N SER A 166 13.74 -0.22 6.35
CA SER A 166 14.08 -0.43 4.92
C SER A 166 13.88 -1.88 4.48
N SER A 167 13.40 -2.76 5.37
CA SER A 167 13.12 -4.14 5.02
C SER A 167 11.83 -4.24 4.21
N TYR A 168 11.82 -5.15 3.25
CA TYR A 168 10.62 -5.51 2.52
C TYR A 168 10.79 -6.91 1.91
N SER A 169 9.66 -7.56 1.69
CA SER A 169 9.57 -8.83 0.98
C SER A 169 8.84 -8.61 -0.33
N ILE A 170 9.27 -9.34 -1.36
CA ILE A 170 8.59 -9.38 -2.67
C ILE A 170 8.17 -10.82 -2.91
N ASP A 171 7.00 -10.99 -3.50
CA ASP A 171 6.46 -12.32 -3.76
C ASP A 171 7.42 -13.19 -4.57
N GLU A 172 7.61 -14.43 -4.14
CA GLU A 172 8.56 -15.33 -4.79
C GLU A 172 8.10 -15.78 -6.17
N THR A 173 6.79 -15.74 -6.45
CA THR A 173 6.25 -16.08 -7.77
C THR A 173 6.62 -15.06 -8.85
N CYS A 174 7.02 -13.83 -8.45
CA CYS A 174 7.60 -12.85 -9.36
C CYS A 174 8.89 -13.34 -10.07
N ARG A 175 9.51 -14.44 -9.61
CA ARG A 175 10.69 -15.05 -10.28
C ARG A 175 10.39 -15.68 -11.63
N ASN A 176 9.13 -16.01 -11.94
CA ASN A 176 8.79 -16.77 -13.14
C ASN A 176 8.82 -15.92 -14.44
N HIS A 177 9.15 -14.63 -14.36
CA HIS A 177 9.17 -13.68 -15.50
C HIS A 177 10.57 -13.35 -16.05
N GLY A 178 11.55 -14.24 -15.89
CA GLY A 178 12.88 -14.13 -16.50
C GLY A 178 14.03 -14.13 -15.50
N GLU A 179 15.27 -14.28 -15.99
CA GLU A 179 16.52 -14.39 -15.22
C GLU A 179 16.72 -13.22 -14.24
N PHE A 180 16.09 -13.33 -13.06
CA PHE A 180 16.28 -12.38 -12.00
C PHE A 180 17.60 -12.70 -11.30
N THR A 181 18.68 -12.01 -11.67
CA THR A 181 19.93 -12.06 -10.92
C THR A 181 19.67 -11.50 -9.53
N ARG A 182 19.66 -12.39 -8.53
CA ARG A 182 19.48 -12.03 -7.11
C ARG A 182 20.38 -10.84 -6.76
N GLY A 183 19.77 -9.84 -6.13
CA GLY A 183 20.50 -8.79 -5.43
C GLY A 183 20.87 -7.55 -6.25
N VAL A 184 20.33 -7.30 -7.45
CA VAL A 184 20.65 -6.07 -8.21
C VAL A 184 19.39 -5.37 -8.75
N CYS A 185 19.31 -4.04 -8.63
CA CYS A 185 18.17 -3.27 -9.14
C CYS A 185 18.27 -3.17 -10.66
N GLN A 186 17.20 -3.57 -11.34
CA GLN A 186 17.09 -3.53 -12.80
C GLN A 186 16.77 -2.13 -13.35
N CYS A 187 16.64 -1.13 -12.48
CA CYS A 187 16.41 0.28 -12.81
C CYS A 187 17.66 1.03 -13.33
N GLY A 188 18.76 0.31 -13.56
CA GLY A 188 20.04 0.82 -14.05
C GLY A 188 21.00 1.35 -12.97
N CYS A 189 20.58 1.47 -11.70
CA CYS A 189 21.46 1.96 -10.63
C CYS A 189 22.45 0.91 -10.11
N LYS A 190 22.21 -0.37 -10.42
CA LYS A 190 22.99 -1.54 -9.99
C LYS A 190 23.25 -1.60 -8.47
N SER A 191 22.39 -0.97 -7.67
CA SER A 191 22.47 -1.07 -6.22
C SER A 191 22.28 -2.52 -5.78
N ASP A 192 23.06 -2.97 -4.79
CA ASP A 192 22.84 -4.24 -4.14
C ASP A 192 21.50 -4.22 -3.40
N VAL A 193 20.48 -4.82 -4.00
CA VAL A 193 19.11 -4.79 -3.48
C VAL A 193 18.97 -5.85 -2.42
N LYS A 194 18.62 -5.44 -1.20
CA LYS A 194 18.48 -6.33 -0.04
C LYS A 194 17.06 -6.87 0.13
N TYR A 195 16.32 -7.03 -0.97
CA TYR A 195 14.98 -7.57 -0.90
C TYR A 195 15.02 -9.05 -0.54
N ARG A 196 14.08 -9.49 0.29
CA ARG A 196 13.84 -10.92 0.50
C ARG A 196 12.75 -11.35 -0.47
N LEU A 197 13.10 -12.21 -1.41
CA LEU A 197 12.07 -13.01 -2.09
C LEU A 197 11.57 -14.04 -1.07
N GLY A 198 10.27 -14.09 -0.87
CA GLY A 198 9.68 -15.01 0.08
C GLY A 198 8.18 -15.06 -0.01
N ASP A 199 7.62 -15.88 0.87
CA ASP A 199 6.20 -16.09 0.99
C ASP A 199 5.49 -14.80 1.44
N THR A 200 4.69 -14.24 0.54
CA THR A 200 3.85 -13.07 0.80
C THR A 200 2.38 -13.43 0.99
N SER A 201 2.07 -14.73 1.10
CA SER A 201 0.69 -15.20 1.20
C SER A 201 0.04 -14.73 2.49
N VAL A 202 -1.17 -14.22 2.39
CA VAL A 202 -1.99 -13.75 3.51
C VAL A 202 -3.43 -14.17 3.30
N GLY A 203 -4.12 -14.46 4.40
CA GLY A 203 -5.55 -14.77 4.41
C GLY A 203 -5.84 -16.11 5.04
N GLU A 204 -6.97 -16.69 4.66
CA GLU A 204 -7.35 -18.04 5.03
C GLU A 204 -8.16 -18.66 3.85
N PRO A 205 -7.91 -19.93 3.45
CA PRO A 205 -8.54 -20.58 2.30
C PRO A 205 -10.07 -20.68 2.23
N ALA A 206 -10.81 -20.39 3.29
CA ALA A 206 -12.27 -20.29 3.33
C ALA A 206 -12.77 -18.86 3.08
N VAL A 207 -11.89 -17.85 3.09
CA VAL A 207 -12.21 -16.43 2.86
C VAL A 207 -11.26 -15.82 1.82
N TRP A 208 -11.11 -14.50 1.80
CA TRP A 208 -10.12 -13.87 0.93
C TRP A 208 -8.69 -14.26 1.31
N HIS A 209 -7.93 -14.70 0.33
CA HIS A 209 -6.54 -15.07 0.51
C HIS A 209 -5.69 -14.86 -0.74
N GLY A 210 -4.37 -14.88 -0.62
CA GLY A 210 -3.47 -14.84 -1.77
C GLY A 210 -2.14 -14.17 -1.46
N CYS A 211 -1.28 -14.08 -2.48
CA CYS A 211 0.00 -13.38 -2.40
C CYS A 211 -0.14 -11.88 -2.66
N LEU A 212 0.82 -11.11 -2.16
CA LEU A 212 0.89 -9.66 -2.30
C LEU A 212 2.20 -9.31 -2.98
N ASP A 213 2.20 -8.33 -3.87
CA ASP A 213 3.42 -8.02 -4.63
C ASP A 213 4.56 -7.56 -3.73
N ILE A 214 4.26 -6.70 -2.74
CA ILE A 214 5.22 -6.23 -1.75
C ILE A 214 4.61 -6.22 -0.35
N ILE A 215 5.39 -6.69 0.61
CA ILE A 215 5.17 -6.46 2.04
C ILE A 215 6.30 -5.59 2.55
N LEU A 216 6.01 -4.35 2.91
CA LEU A 216 6.99 -3.47 3.57
C LEU A 216 7.15 -3.85 5.04
N GLY A 217 8.34 -3.68 5.60
CA GLY A 217 8.60 -3.95 7.01
C GLY A 217 8.85 -5.43 7.31
N HIS A 218 8.97 -5.74 8.61
CA HIS A 218 9.05 -7.10 9.13
C HIS A 218 8.21 -7.17 10.39
N GLY A 219 7.40 -8.23 10.52
CA GLY A 219 6.62 -8.47 11.71
C GLY A 219 5.52 -7.43 11.90
N GLU A 220 5.80 -6.37 12.64
CA GLU A 220 4.79 -5.44 13.14
C GLU A 220 4.39 -4.44 12.04
N ASP A 221 5.32 -3.88 11.29
CA ASP A 221 5.06 -2.72 10.41
C ASP A 221 4.61 -3.07 8.99
N CYS A 222 3.90 -4.19 8.83
CA CYS A 222 3.56 -4.70 7.50
C CYS A 222 2.53 -3.82 6.79
N VAL A 223 2.88 -3.33 5.60
CA VAL A 223 1.98 -2.62 4.68
C VAL A 223 1.92 -3.37 3.35
N PRO A 224 0.72 -3.82 2.92
CA PRO A 224 0.54 -4.44 1.62
C PRO A 224 0.59 -3.37 0.52
N ILE A 225 1.34 -3.68 -0.54
CA ILE A 225 1.35 -2.91 -1.78
C ILE A 225 1.02 -3.84 -2.93
N LEU A 226 0.08 -3.42 -3.76
CA LEU A 226 -0.23 -4.02 -5.05
C LEU A 226 0.18 -3.04 -6.16
N ILE A 227 0.85 -3.57 -7.15
CA ILE A 227 1.26 -2.83 -8.34
C ILE A 227 0.23 -3.12 -9.42
N SER A 228 -0.20 -2.08 -10.13
CA SER A 228 -0.98 -2.25 -11.34
C SER A 228 -0.01 -2.47 -12.49
N GLY A 229 0.19 -3.73 -12.87
CA GLY A 229 0.89 -4.12 -14.09
C GLY A 229 -0.03 -4.78 -15.11
N ASP A 230 0.38 -4.78 -16.37
CA ASP A 230 -0.28 -5.57 -17.40
C ASP A 230 -0.11 -7.06 -17.04
N LYS A 231 -1.22 -7.77 -16.81
CA LYS A 231 -1.23 -9.22 -17.07
C LYS A 231 -0.93 -9.37 -18.56
N GLU A 232 0.27 -9.82 -18.92
CA GLU A 232 0.56 -10.19 -20.30
C GLU A 232 -0.49 -11.23 -20.75
N VAL A 233 -1.42 -10.81 -21.60
CA VAL A 233 -2.26 -11.74 -22.36
C VAL A 233 -1.29 -12.43 -23.31
N ARG A 234 -0.94 -13.69 -23.01
CA ARG A 234 -0.20 -14.55 -23.92
C ARG A 234 -1.06 -14.82 -25.15
N HIS A 235 -1.01 -13.93 -26.13
CA HIS A 235 -1.33 -14.28 -27.50
C HIS A 235 -0.02 -14.64 -28.21
N GLY A 236 0.03 -15.90 -28.65
CA GLY A 236 1.14 -16.42 -29.44
C GLY A 236 1.43 -15.50 -30.62
N ASP A 237 2.72 -15.30 -30.86
CA ASP A 237 3.31 -14.71 -32.05
C ASP A 237 2.77 -13.32 -32.45
N LYS A 238 3.34 -12.27 -31.84
CA LYS A 238 3.95 -11.15 -32.60
C LYS A 238 4.75 -10.21 -31.70
N THR A 239 5.91 -9.87 -32.22
CA THR A 239 6.98 -9.00 -31.72
C THR A 239 6.53 -7.56 -31.44
N SER A 240 7.18 -6.95 -30.44
CA SER A 240 7.17 -5.52 -30.04
C SER A 240 5.79 -4.93 -29.74
N VAL A 241 5.30 -5.18 -28.52
CA VAL A 241 4.31 -4.30 -27.90
C VAL A 241 5.08 -3.21 -27.15
N GLU A 242 4.97 -1.96 -27.59
CA GLU A 242 5.34 -0.81 -26.76
C GLU A 242 4.54 -0.91 -25.46
N VAL A 243 5.22 -1.22 -24.35
CA VAL A 243 4.63 -1.17 -23.01
C VAL A 243 4.37 0.29 -22.71
N MET A 244 3.20 0.79 -23.12
CA MET A 244 2.76 2.12 -22.72
C MET A 244 2.67 2.15 -21.20
N CYS A 245 3.22 3.20 -20.60
CA CYS A 245 3.06 3.49 -19.18
C CYS A 245 1.59 3.78 -18.89
N LYS A 246 0.80 2.74 -18.63
CA LYS A 246 -0.65 2.85 -18.40
C LYS A 246 -0.91 3.49 -17.04
N ASN A 247 -2.01 4.25 -16.97
CA ASN A 247 -2.51 4.79 -15.71
C ASN A 247 -2.98 3.63 -14.81
N LEU A 248 -3.19 3.86 -13.52
CA LEU A 248 -3.82 2.85 -12.67
C LEU A 248 -5.18 2.48 -13.27
N ASN A 249 -5.39 1.21 -13.65
CA ASN A 249 -6.72 0.75 -14.01
C ASN A 249 -7.50 0.52 -12.72
N TYR A 250 -8.30 1.52 -12.33
CA TYR A 250 -9.04 1.48 -11.09
C TYR A 250 -9.97 0.27 -11.00
N ASN A 251 -10.59 -0.14 -12.10
CA ASN A 251 -11.52 -1.26 -12.12
C ASN A 251 -10.82 -2.60 -11.86
N GLU A 252 -9.56 -2.74 -12.27
CA GLU A 252 -8.77 -3.96 -12.04
C GLU A 252 -8.24 -4.05 -10.61
N ILE A 253 -7.78 -2.92 -10.04
CA ILE A 253 -7.14 -2.94 -8.72
C ILE A 253 -8.11 -2.76 -7.55
N LYS A 254 -9.29 -2.15 -7.77
CA LYS A 254 -10.21 -1.77 -6.69
C LYS A 254 -10.59 -2.99 -5.83
N HIS A 255 -11.05 -4.07 -6.44
CA HIS A 255 -11.57 -5.22 -5.70
C HIS A 255 -10.47 -5.97 -4.93
N PRO A 256 -9.33 -6.34 -5.55
CA PRO A 256 -8.20 -6.90 -4.83
C PRO A 256 -7.73 -6.00 -3.68
N MET A 257 -7.67 -4.68 -3.90
CA MET A 257 -7.19 -3.74 -2.88
C MET A 257 -8.11 -3.62 -1.68
N ILE A 258 -9.42 -3.57 -1.90
CA ILE A 258 -10.40 -3.56 -0.80
C ILE A 258 -10.29 -4.87 0.00
N ALA A 259 -10.24 -6.02 -0.68
CA ALA A 259 -10.09 -7.31 -0.03
C ALA A 259 -8.80 -7.39 0.81
N GLN A 260 -7.67 -6.95 0.24
CA GLN A 260 -6.39 -6.89 0.94
C GLN A 260 -6.44 -5.95 2.15
N ALA A 261 -6.99 -4.73 2.01
CA ALA A 261 -7.12 -3.79 3.12
C ALA A 261 -7.94 -4.39 4.28
N ILE A 262 -9.04 -5.10 3.96
CA ILE A 262 -9.89 -5.77 4.94
C ILE A 262 -9.14 -6.90 5.65
N VAL A 263 -8.58 -7.85 4.89
CA VAL A 263 -7.83 -8.98 5.45
C VAL A 263 -6.66 -8.49 6.32
N PHE A 264 -5.90 -7.50 5.84
CA PHE A 264 -4.79 -6.94 6.60
C PHE A 264 -5.23 -6.25 7.87
N SER A 265 -6.34 -5.51 7.85
CA SER A 265 -6.84 -4.83 9.04
C SER A 265 -7.17 -5.83 10.15
N PHE A 266 -7.87 -6.94 9.81
CA PHE A 266 -8.14 -8.01 10.76
C PHE A 266 -6.87 -8.71 11.25
N LEU A 267 -5.93 -9.03 10.36
CA LEU A 267 -4.64 -9.62 10.74
C LEU A 267 -3.87 -8.72 11.72
N GLN A 268 -3.83 -7.42 11.45
CA GLN A 268 -3.19 -6.43 12.31
C GLN A 268 -3.91 -6.33 13.66
N LYS A 269 -5.25 -6.36 13.69
CA LYS A 269 -6.02 -6.34 14.94
C LYS A 269 -5.81 -7.60 15.77
N LYS A 270 -5.76 -8.78 15.15
CA LYS A 270 -5.46 -10.05 15.81
C LYS A 270 -4.07 -10.03 16.45
N LYS A 271 -3.07 -9.49 15.73
CA LYS A 271 -1.70 -9.39 16.22
C LYS A 271 -1.51 -8.29 17.27
N TYR A 272 -2.28 -7.20 17.18
CA TYR A 272 -2.21 -6.05 18.09
C TYR A 272 -3.60 -5.67 18.63
N PRO A 273 -4.19 -6.47 19.55
CA PRO A 273 -5.54 -6.25 20.04
C PRO A 273 -5.71 -4.89 20.73
N ASP A 274 -4.67 -4.41 21.41
CA ASP A 274 -4.70 -3.14 22.17
C ASP A 274 -4.44 -1.90 21.30
N SER A 275 -4.18 -2.08 20.01
CA SER A 275 -4.00 -0.95 19.10
C SER A 275 -5.28 -0.11 19.05
N LYS A 276 -5.13 1.19 19.34
CA LYS A 276 -6.22 2.14 19.60
C LYS A 276 -6.90 2.69 18.33
N ASN A 277 -7.02 1.87 17.30
CA ASN A 277 -7.58 2.16 15.97
C ASN A 277 -6.49 2.55 14.96
N LEU A 278 -6.26 1.65 13.99
CA LEU A 278 -5.37 1.91 12.86
C LEU A 278 -6.20 1.68 11.61
N PHE A 279 -6.46 2.74 10.85
CA PHE A 279 -6.77 2.59 9.45
C PHE A 279 -5.61 1.86 8.79
N VAL A 280 -5.79 0.58 8.51
CA VAL A 280 -4.75 -0.24 7.91
C VAL A 280 -4.79 0.02 6.41
N PRO A 281 -3.66 0.46 5.83
CA PRO A 281 -3.63 0.81 4.43
C PRO A 281 -3.36 -0.39 3.52
N ALA A 282 -3.92 -0.32 2.32
CA ALA A 282 -3.41 -1.00 1.14
C ALA A 282 -3.09 0.04 0.06
N ILE A 283 -1.96 -0.14 -0.61
CA ILE A 283 -1.43 0.82 -1.59
C ILE A 283 -1.55 0.23 -2.99
N GLY A 284 -2.33 0.88 -3.85
CA GLY A 284 -2.36 0.60 -5.29
C GLY A 284 -1.43 1.56 -6.02
N VAL A 285 -0.50 1.07 -6.83
CA VAL A 285 0.52 1.93 -7.46
C VAL A 285 0.77 1.61 -8.94
N SER A 286 1.01 2.65 -9.74
CA SER A 286 1.57 2.58 -11.09
C SER A 286 2.80 3.49 -11.19
N ALA A 287 3.43 3.51 -12.37
CA ALA A 287 4.50 4.46 -12.67
C ALA A 287 4.05 5.94 -12.66
N LYS A 288 2.75 6.23 -12.73
CA LYS A 288 2.20 7.60 -12.83
C LYS A 288 1.56 8.11 -11.54
N GLU A 289 0.96 7.22 -10.78
CA GLU A 289 0.10 7.59 -9.67
C GLU A 289 -0.02 6.47 -8.63
N VAL A 290 -0.46 6.85 -7.44
CA VAL A 290 -0.76 5.98 -6.30
C VAL A 290 -2.19 6.23 -5.81
N ILE A 291 -2.85 5.19 -5.29
CA ILE A 291 -4.14 5.26 -4.62
C ILE A 291 -4.06 4.49 -3.30
N PHE A 292 -4.78 4.94 -2.29
CA PHE A 292 -4.81 4.31 -0.98
C PHE A 292 -6.22 3.81 -0.66
N PHE A 293 -6.31 2.59 -0.14
CA PHE A 293 -7.50 2.07 0.52
C PHE A 293 -7.17 1.91 2.00
N LEU A 294 -8.06 2.36 2.88
CA LEU A 294 -7.86 2.39 4.32
C LEU A 294 -9.03 1.67 4.98
N TYR A 295 -8.77 0.65 5.79
CA TYR A 295 -9.84 -0.06 6.50
C TYR A 295 -9.56 -0.18 7.99
N ASP A 296 -10.56 0.18 8.80
CA ASP A 296 -10.60 -0.07 10.24
C ASP A 296 -11.57 -1.22 10.53
N CYS A 297 -11.03 -2.41 10.82
CA CYS A 297 -11.83 -3.61 11.11
C CYS A 297 -12.41 -3.65 12.53
N LYS A 298 -12.12 -2.66 13.38
CA LYS A 298 -12.79 -2.56 14.69
C LYS A 298 -14.09 -1.80 14.52
N GLU A 299 -14.03 -0.71 13.76
CA GLU A 299 -15.15 0.20 13.57
C GLU A 299 -15.92 -0.06 12.26
N ASP A 300 -15.50 -1.03 11.45
CA ASP A 300 -16.07 -1.32 10.13
C ASP A 300 -16.14 -0.09 9.23
N VAL A 301 -15.01 0.60 9.04
CA VAL A 301 -14.94 1.83 8.23
C VAL A 301 -13.96 1.63 7.09
N LEU A 302 -14.44 1.84 5.86
CA LEU A 302 -13.65 1.75 4.63
C LEU A 302 -13.56 3.13 3.97
N MET A 303 -12.34 3.54 3.63
CA MET A 303 -12.09 4.76 2.88
C MET A 303 -11.19 4.48 1.68
N GLN A 304 -11.31 5.32 0.66
CA GLN A 304 -10.37 5.38 -0.46
C GLN A 304 -9.88 6.81 -0.68
N SER A 305 -8.66 6.97 -1.15
CA SER A 305 -8.18 8.25 -1.63
C SER A 305 -8.55 8.49 -3.09
N VAL A 306 -8.50 9.75 -3.53
CA VAL A 306 -8.28 10.05 -4.96
C VAL A 306 -6.96 9.43 -5.44
N LYS A 307 -6.84 9.22 -6.75
CA LYS A 307 -5.54 8.91 -7.35
C LYS A 307 -4.61 10.11 -7.22
N MET A 308 -3.42 9.90 -6.68
CA MET A 308 -2.42 10.92 -6.41
C MET A 308 -1.24 10.72 -7.37
N PRO A 309 -1.05 11.60 -8.35
CA PRO A 309 0.03 11.41 -9.31
C PRO A 309 1.38 11.73 -8.67
N TRP A 310 2.43 11.01 -9.06
CA TRP A 310 3.80 11.23 -8.59
C TRP A 310 4.35 12.61 -9.02
N ARG A 311 3.84 13.14 -10.14
CA ARG A 311 4.33 14.35 -10.80
C ARG A 311 3.27 15.43 -10.95
N SER A 312 3.69 16.68 -10.83
CA SER A 312 2.91 17.86 -11.19
C SER A 312 3.67 18.65 -12.27
N GLY A 313 3.23 18.51 -13.53
CA GLY A 313 3.98 19.02 -14.68
C GLY A 313 5.38 18.40 -14.79
N LYS A 314 6.42 19.25 -14.81
CA LYS A 314 7.84 18.81 -14.85
C LYS A 314 8.41 18.48 -13.47
N GLY A 315 7.68 18.75 -12.39
CA GLY A 315 8.13 18.58 -11.01
C GLY A 315 7.54 17.35 -10.33
N VAL A 316 8.09 17.03 -9.16
CA VAL A 316 7.55 16.01 -8.25
C VAL A 316 6.38 16.61 -7.45
N ARG A 317 5.32 15.84 -7.23
CA ARG A 317 4.21 16.24 -6.36
C ARG A 317 4.55 15.87 -4.91
N TYR A 318 4.97 16.86 -4.12
CA TYR A 318 5.33 16.65 -2.71
C TYR A 318 4.17 16.15 -1.83
N SER A 319 2.91 16.51 -2.13
CA SER A 319 1.77 16.00 -1.35
C SER A 319 1.64 14.48 -1.48
N THR A 320 1.93 13.93 -2.67
CA THR A 320 1.99 12.48 -2.90
C THR A 320 3.10 11.82 -2.09
N LEU A 321 4.31 12.39 -2.10
CA LEU A 321 5.43 11.85 -1.32
C LEU A 321 5.14 11.84 0.19
N ILE A 322 4.57 12.93 0.69
CA ILE A 322 4.19 13.04 2.10
C ILE A 322 3.06 12.05 2.43
N ALA A 323 2.04 11.91 1.57
CA ALA A 323 0.98 10.93 1.76
C ALA A 323 1.52 9.50 1.81
N VAL A 324 2.42 9.12 0.88
CA VAL A 324 3.08 7.81 0.91
C VAL A 324 3.86 7.63 2.21
N TRP A 325 4.64 8.62 2.64
CA TRP A 325 5.36 8.57 3.91
C TRP A 325 4.43 8.39 5.13
N LEU A 326 3.28 9.07 5.16
CA LEU A 326 2.27 8.90 6.20
C LEU A 326 1.72 7.46 6.21
N VAL A 327 1.37 6.96 5.04
CA VAL A 327 0.73 5.64 4.85
C VAL A 327 1.68 4.50 5.18
N VAL A 328 2.91 4.50 4.65
CA VAL A 328 3.87 3.40 4.93
C VAL A 328 4.32 3.37 6.40
N ASN A 329 4.03 4.43 7.16
CA ASN A 329 4.31 4.55 8.59
C ASN A 329 3.03 4.71 9.42
N TYR A 330 1.88 4.22 8.94
CA TYR A 330 0.56 4.46 9.54
C TYR A 330 0.47 4.08 11.02
N LYS A 331 1.23 3.10 11.50
CA LYS A 331 1.27 2.72 12.92
C LYS A 331 1.76 3.82 13.84
N TYR A 332 2.69 4.63 13.34
CA TYR A 332 3.32 5.70 14.11
C TYR A 332 2.69 7.05 13.81
N LEU A 333 2.20 7.25 12.59
CA LEU A 333 1.74 8.53 12.07
C LEU A 333 0.21 8.63 11.95
N GLY A 334 -0.48 7.50 11.93
CA GLY A 334 -1.93 7.42 11.93
C GLY A 334 -2.52 7.84 13.28
N SER A 335 -3.74 8.37 13.22
CA SER A 335 -4.46 8.86 14.42
C SER A 335 -5.75 8.10 14.68
N GLY A 336 -6.19 7.26 13.73
CA GLY A 336 -7.46 6.54 13.80
C GLY A 336 -8.66 7.46 13.56
N LEU A 337 -9.84 7.02 13.98
CA LEU A 337 -11.05 7.86 13.98
C LEU A 337 -10.95 8.88 15.15
N THR A 338 -10.57 10.12 14.85
CA THR A 338 -10.53 11.22 15.83
C THR A 338 -11.34 12.41 15.34
N GLY A 339 -11.98 13.14 16.27
CA GLY A 339 -12.68 14.40 15.96
C GLY A 339 -13.82 14.18 14.96
N ASN A 340 -13.76 14.83 13.81
CA ASN A 340 -14.82 14.76 12.78
C ASN A 340 -15.07 13.35 12.22
N LEU A 341 -14.16 12.39 12.45
CA LEU A 341 -14.29 11.01 12.00
C LEU A 341 -15.00 10.09 13.01
N GLU A 342 -15.34 10.56 14.22
CA GLU A 342 -15.98 9.75 15.26
C GLU A 342 -17.35 9.17 14.84
N HIS A 343 -18.01 9.85 13.90
CA HIS A 343 -19.30 9.43 13.35
C HIS A 343 -19.17 8.91 11.90
N ALA A 344 -17.99 8.36 11.56
CA ALA A 344 -17.74 7.82 10.24
C ALA A 344 -18.79 6.76 9.84
N PRO A 345 -19.33 6.84 8.61
CA PRO A 345 -20.30 5.88 8.14
C PRO A 345 -19.65 4.50 7.98
N LYS A 346 -20.42 3.47 8.31
CA LYS A 346 -19.96 2.08 8.29
C LYS A 346 -19.87 1.55 6.87
N SER A 347 -18.89 0.68 6.64
CA SER A 347 -18.61 0.04 5.36
C SER A 347 -19.61 -1.05 5.00
N ASN A 348 -20.37 -1.56 5.97
CA ASN A 348 -21.33 -2.66 5.83
C ASN A 348 -20.69 -4.05 5.61
N PHE A 349 -19.34 -4.17 5.68
CA PHE A 349 -18.68 -5.47 5.53
C PHE A 349 -19.10 -6.46 6.61
N PHE A 350 -19.28 -6.05 7.86
CA PHE A 350 -19.66 -6.99 8.93
C PHE A 350 -21.01 -7.63 8.67
N SER A 351 -21.97 -6.83 8.18
CA SER A 351 -23.31 -7.33 7.84
C SER A 351 -23.25 -8.30 6.67
N LEU A 352 -22.40 -8.04 5.67
CA LEU A 352 -22.24 -8.93 4.51
C LEU A 352 -21.52 -10.22 4.87
N ALA A 353 -20.47 -10.14 5.70
CA ALA A 353 -19.67 -11.28 6.13
C ALA A 353 -20.45 -12.24 7.02
N GLY A 354 -21.43 -11.77 7.80
CA GLY A 354 -22.28 -12.61 8.64
C GLY A 354 -21.47 -13.54 9.54
N GLU A 355 -21.73 -14.84 9.47
CA GLU A 355 -21.03 -15.85 10.27
C GLU A 355 -19.56 -16.03 9.87
N VAL A 356 -19.23 -15.83 8.57
CA VAL A 356 -17.87 -15.93 8.01
C VAL A 356 -16.95 -14.86 8.61
N LEU A 357 -17.50 -13.79 9.19
CA LEU A 357 -16.74 -12.77 9.92
C LEU A 357 -15.83 -13.36 11.02
N ASN A 358 -16.20 -14.50 11.61
CA ASN A 358 -15.39 -15.17 12.62
C ASN A 358 -14.05 -15.68 12.06
N VAL A 359 -14.02 -16.12 10.80
CA VAL A 359 -12.78 -16.56 10.13
C VAL A 359 -11.83 -15.37 9.99
N TYR A 360 -12.34 -14.22 9.55
CA TYR A 360 -11.56 -12.98 9.49
C TYR A 360 -10.98 -12.58 10.85
N LYS A 361 -11.77 -12.69 11.92
CA LYS A 361 -11.33 -12.29 13.27
C LYS A 361 -10.27 -13.24 13.85
N ASN A 362 -10.38 -14.53 13.59
CA ASN A 362 -9.67 -15.54 14.39
C ASN A 362 -8.66 -16.37 13.59
N ASP A 363 -8.88 -16.60 12.30
CA ASP A 363 -8.23 -17.70 11.59
C ASP A 363 -7.24 -17.22 10.52
N LEU A 364 -7.23 -15.92 10.20
CA LEU A 364 -6.26 -15.34 9.28
C LEU A 364 -4.81 -15.59 9.71
N ILE A 365 -3.98 -15.94 8.73
CA ILE A 365 -2.54 -16.14 8.89
C ILE A 365 -1.76 -15.34 7.84
N MET A 366 -0.47 -15.20 8.08
CA MET A 366 0.50 -14.54 7.20
C MET A 366 1.69 -15.48 7.02
N GLY A 367 2.02 -15.78 5.77
CA GLY A 367 2.90 -16.88 5.40
C GLY A 367 2.21 -18.24 5.55
N SER A 368 2.63 -19.17 4.70
CA SER A 368 2.19 -20.56 4.64
C SER A 368 0.68 -20.72 4.49
N VAL A 369 0.02 -19.78 3.80
CA VAL A 369 -1.37 -19.92 3.40
C VAL A 369 -1.45 -20.99 2.32
N ARG A 370 -1.65 -22.24 2.73
CA ARG A 370 -1.82 -23.38 1.83
C ARG A 370 -3.23 -23.38 1.25
N GLY A 371 -3.39 -22.79 0.08
CA GLY A 371 -4.30 -23.31 -0.93
C GLY A 371 -3.42 -23.95 -2.00
N SER A 372 -3.67 -25.21 -2.36
CA SER A 372 -2.87 -26.02 -3.29
C SER A 372 -2.25 -25.22 -4.44
N TYR A 373 -0.91 -25.10 -4.41
CA TYR A 373 -0.10 -24.83 -5.60
C TYR A 373 0.09 -26.10 -6.45
N GLU A 374 -0.54 -27.20 -6.06
CA GLU A 374 -0.66 -28.40 -6.87
C GLU A 374 -1.81 -28.20 -7.86
N GLU A 375 -1.47 -28.30 -9.14
CA GLU A 375 -2.38 -28.54 -10.24
C GLU A 375 -3.28 -29.72 -9.90
N ASP A 376 -4.49 -29.46 -9.44
CA ASP A 376 -5.63 -30.33 -9.70
C ASP A 376 -6.67 -29.48 -10.41
N THR A 377 -6.52 -29.45 -11.74
CA THR A 377 -7.63 -29.15 -12.65
C THR A 377 -8.62 -30.31 -12.58
N VAL A 378 -9.35 -30.40 -11.46
CA VAL A 378 -10.63 -31.09 -11.46
C VAL A 378 -11.65 -30.06 -11.87
N TYR A 379 -11.99 -30.08 -13.16
CA TYR A 379 -13.22 -29.45 -13.63
C TYR A 379 -14.36 -29.97 -12.75
N PRO A 380 -15.14 -29.11 -12.06
CA PRO A 380 -16.36 -29.59 -11.44
C PRO A 380 -17.23 -30.15 -12.57
N GLU A 381 -17.60 -31.43 -12.44
CA GLU A 381 -18.66 -32.02 -13.24
C GLU A 381 -19.86 -31.09 -13.25
N GLU A 382 -20.45 -30.95 -14.44
CA GLU A 382 -21.54 -30.08 -14.81
C GLU A 382 -22.51 -29.82 -13.64
N ILE A 383 -22.66 -28.55 -13.26
CA ILE A 383 -23.73 -28.11 -12.37
C ILE A 383 -25.06 -28.50 -13.04
N PRO A 384 -25.90 -29.35 -12.44
CA PRO A 384 -27.18 -29.70 -13.03
C PRO A 384 -28.01 -28.43 -13.21
N GLU A 385 -28.47 -28.15 -14.43
CA GLU A 385 -29.20 -26.93 -14.83
C GLU A 385 -30.50 -26.66 -14.03
N GLU A 386 -30.91 -27.55 -13.12
CA GLU A 386 -32.19 -27.49 -12.43
C GLU A 386 -32.23 -26.61 -11.16
N LYS A 387 -31.15 -25.89 -10.80
CA LYS A 387 -31.14 -25.02 -9.59
C LYS A 387 -30.73 -23.57 -9.81
N ILE A 388 -30.76 -23.06 -11.05
CA ILE A 388 -30.56 -21.64 -11.31
C ILE A 388 -31.91 -20.95 -11.57
N VAL A 389 -32.49 -20.37 -10.53
CA VAL A 389 -33.67 -19.49 -10.65
C VAL A 389 -33.17 -18.07 -10.95
N TRP A 390 -33.24 -17.67 -12.22
CA TRP A 390 -32.97 -16.30 -12.63
C TRP A 390 -34.15 -15.40 -12.24
N PRO A 391 -33.94 -14.26 -11.58
CA PRO A 391 -35.04 -13.38 -11.16
C PRO A 391 -35.87 -12.83 -12.32
N ASN A 392 -35.40 -12.91 -13.59
CA ASN A 392 -36.08 -12.37 -14.77
C ASN A 392 -35.80 -13.16 -16.07
N GLY A 393 -35.69 -14.49 -16.02
CA GLY A 393 -35.47 -15.33 -17.22
C GLY A 393 -34.04 -15.23 -17.81
N LYS A 394 -33.61 -16.26 -18.55
CA LYS A 394 -32.28 -16.32 -19.19
C LYS A 394 -32.15 -15.15 -20.21
N PRO A 395 -31.08 -14.34 -20.17
CA PRO A 395 -30.79 -13.40 -21.26
C PRO A 395 -30.31 -14.18 -22.49
N ASN A 396 -30.99 -14.01 -23.63
CA ASN A 396 -30.53 -14.50 -24.92
C ASN A 396 -29.36 -13.62 -25.39
N PHE A 397 -28.17 -14.20 -25.48
CA PHE A 397 -27.07 -13.64 -26.26
C PHE A 397 -26.90 -14.51 -27.51
N GLU A 398 -27.34 -14.00 -28.66
CA GLU A 398 -26.91 -14.50 -29.97
C GLU A 398 -25.65 -13.71 -30.37
N PHE A 399 -24.60 -14.44 -30.78
CA PHE A 399 -23.33 -13.92 -31.28
C PHE A 399 -23.40 -13.59 -32.77
#